data_AF-A0A8H6LPL4-F1
#
_entry.id   AF-A0A8H6LPL4-F1
#
_cell.length_a   1.000
_cell.length_b   1.000
_cell.length_c   1.000
_cell.angle_alpha   90.00
_cell.angle_beta   90.00
_cell.angle_gamma   90.00
#
_symmetry.space_group_name_H-M   'P 1'
#
loop_
_entity.id
_entity.type
_entity.pdbx_description
1 polymer ?
#
loop_
_entity_poly.entity_id
_entity_poly.type
_entity_poly.pdbx_seq_one_letter_code
_entity_poly.pdbx_strand_id
1 'polypeptide(L)'
;MMQHILYLVGQLQLGEDGNVSDSSDSEGDESYGQDWHDDCEIPSDLENSDTDQDFDTSTDEDEEVGRDQTSDSKGSDFSLPNGNWLRLSEALFQLSMMFWTYQDPAGNMSSSTIIHFTAVMGIRQQSLAFHSAHNSTSELAGLIWIGRLLFLEYALPVYSYSTLVYEWPRRDHYPSQPDRLDAIRKKYLIRGCYTPFGEIIELKAFAKSIFKREGIPGNLS
;
A
#
# COMPACT_ATOMS: atom_id res chain seq x y z
N MET A 1 -20.52 10.69 9.47
CA MET A 1 -19.74 10.01 8.40
C MET A 1 -20.41 10.07 7.03
N MET A 2 -21.70 9.70 6.86
CA MET A 2 -22.37 9.77 5.55
C MET A 2 -22.46 11.18 4.93
N GLN A 3 -22.57 12.23 5.75
CA GLN A 3 -22.72 13.61 5.24
C GLN A 3 -21.49 14.13 4.49
N HIS A 4 -20.28 13.71 4.88
CA HIS A 4 -19.05 14.11 4.18
C HIS A 4 -18.90 13.43 2.82
N ILE A 5 -19.34 12.18 2.71
CA ILE A 5 -19.32 11.42 1.45
C ILE A 5 -20.32 12.04 0.47
N LEU A 6 -21.54 12.36 0.93
CA LEU A 6 -22.56 13.01 0.10
C LEU A 6 -22.14 14.42 -0.33
N TYR A 7 -21.41 15.16 0.51
CA TYR A 7 -20.87 16.47 0.17
C TYR A 7 -19.81 16.37 -0.95
N LEU A 8 -18.88 15.42 -0.85
CA LEU A 8 -17.87 15.17 -1.88
C LEU A 8 -18.49 14.72 -3.20
N VAL A 9 -19.49 13.84 -3.16
CA VAL A 9 -20.22 13.37 -4.35
C VAL A 9 -21.03 14.50 -4.99
N GLY A 10 -21.68 15.34 -4.19
CA GLY A 10 -22.44 16.50 -4.69
C GLY A 10 -21.56 17.55 -5.40
N GLN A 11 -20.31 17.72 -4.96
CA GLN A 11 -19.36 18.63 -5.62
C GLN A 11 -18.83 18.09 -6.96
N LEU A 12 -18.87 16.77 -7.16
CA LEU A 12 -18.48 16.14 -8.43
C LEU A 12 -19.61 16.19 -9.47
N GLN A 13 -20.87 16.09 -9.04
CA GLN A 13 -22.04 16.10 -9.94
C GLN A 13 -22.44 17.49 -10.45
N LEU A 14 -22.06 18.58 -9.76
CA LEU A 14 -22.33 19.94 -10.24
C LEU A 14 -21.42 20.40 -11.40
N GLY A 15 -20.43 19.60 -11.81
CA GLY A 15 -19.49 19.94 -12.88
C GLY A 15 -19.90 19.48 -14.27
N GLU A 16 -21.04 18.81 -14.43
CA GLU A 16 -21.35 18.00 -15.62
C GLU A 16 -22.68 18.40 -16.28
N ASP A 17 -22.83 19.70 -16.59
CA ASP A 17 -23.85 20.17 -17.55
C ASP A 17 -23.12 20.71 -18.79
N GLY A 18 -22.92 19.86 -19.80
CA GLY A 18 -22.24 20.28 -21.02
C GLY A 18 -22.02 19.21 -22.08
N ASN A 19 -23.10 18.91 -22.81
CA ASN A 19 -23.14 18.44 -24.21
C ASN A 19 -23.11 16.92 -24.47
N VAL A 20 -24.32 16.40 -24.72
CA VAL A 20 -24.64 15.10 -25.32
C VAL A 20 -24.35 15.16 -26.82
N SER A 21 -23.54 14.23 -27.33
CA SER A 21 -23.64 13.81 -28.73
C SER A 21 -23.65 12.30 -28.82
N ASP A 22 -24.81 11.83 -29.25
CA ASP A 22 -25.27 10.48 -29.48
C ASP A 22 -24.70 9.91 -30.80
N SER A 23 -24.16 8.69 -30.77
CA SER A 23 -24.09 7.83 -31.96
C SER A 23 -23.89 6.37 -31.57
N SER A 24 -24.98 5.61 -31.69
CA SER A 24 -25.08 4.17 -31.53
C SER A 24 -24.49 3.35 -32.70
N ASP A 25 -24.21 2.09 -32.34
CA ASP A 25 -24.18 0.84 -33.12
C ASP A 25 -22.90 0.43 -33.89
N SER A 26 -22.31 -0.71 -33.47
CA SER A 26 -22.38 -1.96 -34.25
C SER A 26 -21.82 -3.15 -33.46
N GLU A 27 -22.49 -4.31 -33.59
CA GLU A 27 -22.21 -5.58 -32.92
C GLU A 27 -21.02 -6.37 -33.52
N GLY A 28 -20.53 -7.35 -32.74
CA GLY A 28 -19.99 -8.63 -33.21
C GLY A 28 -18.46 -8.79 -33.15
N ASP A 29 -17.95 -9.63 -32.25
CA ASP A 29 -17.66 -11.05 -32.53
C ASP A 29 -16.77 -11.66 -31.42
N GLU A 30 -17.05 -12.91 -31.09
CA GLU A 30 -16.38 -13.73 -30.08
C GLU A 30 -15.06 -14.31 -30.63
N SER A 31 -13.99 -14.34 -29.82
CA SER A 31 -12.90 -15.31 -30.07
C SER A 31 -12.15 -15.67 -28.79
N TYR A 32 -12.17 -16.96 -28.50
CA TYR A 32 -11.51 -17.64 -27.39
C TYR A 32 -9.98 -17.68 -27.54
N GLY A 33 -9.29 -17.58 -26.39
CA GLY A 33 -8.08 -18.34 -26.08
C GLY A 33 -6.74 -17.69 -26.42
N GLN A 34 -5.93 -17.46 -25.38
CA GLN A 34 -4.55 -17.97 -25.40
C GLN A 34 -3.98 -18.13 -23.99
N ASP A 35 -3.44 -19.33 -23.82
CA ASP A 35 -2.81 -19.97 -22.68
C ASP A 35 -1.37 -19.45 -22.55
N TRP A 36 -0.99 -18.91 -21.40
CA TRP A 36 0.40 -18.51 -21.15
C TRP A 36 1.05 -19.56 -20.25
N HIS A 37 1.71 -20.53 -20.89
CA HIS A 37 2.77 -21.30 -20.27
C HIS A 37 4.04 -20.45 -20.22
N ASP A 38 4.59 -20.26 -19.02
CA ASP A 38 5.98 -19.85 -18.86
C ASP A 38 6.61 -20.74 -17.77
N ASP A 39 7.45 -21.66 -18.25
CA ASP A 39 8.22 -22.59 -17.44
C ASP A 39 9.40 -21.86 -16.80
N CYS A 40 9.41 -21.77 -15.48
CA CYS A 40 10.61 -21.41 -14.72
C CYS A 40 11.02 -22.59 -13.84
N GLU A 41 11.85 -23.47 -14.40
CA GLU A 41 12.63 -24.43 -13.62
C GLU A 41 13.70 -23.66 -12.82
N ILE A 42 13.57 -23.65 -11.49
CA ILE A 42 14.62 -23.20 -10.57
C ILE A 42 15.26 -24.44 -9.95
N PRO A 43 16.57 -24.70 -10.15
CA PRO A 43 17.24 -25.80 -9.49
C PRO A 43 17.32 -25.59 -7.98
N SER A 44 16.96 -26.65 -7.26
CA SER A 44 17.20 -26.81 -5.83
C SER A 44 18.69 -27.08 -5.59
N ASP A 45 19.28 -26.41 -4.59
CA ASP A 45 20.28 -26.93 -3.63
C ASP A 45 20.85 -25.73 -2.84
N LEU A 46 20.37 -25.51 -1.61
CA LEU A 46 21.02 -25.85 -0.33
C LEU A 46 22.37 -25.15 -0.10
N GLU A 47 22.43 -24.25 0.88
CA GLU A 47 23.05 -24.53 2.19
C GLU A 47 22.87 -23.36 3.18
N ASN A 48 22.60 -23.75 4.43
CA ASN A 48 22.66 -22.90 5.62
C ASN A 48 24.11 -22.45 5.88
N SER A 49 24.28 -21.19 6.28
CA SER A 49 25.39 -20.82 7.17
C SER A 49 25.00 -19.58 7.97
N ASP A 50 24.66 -19.82 9.24
CA ASP A 50 24.69 -18.82 10.30
C ASP A 50 26.14 -18.32 10.45
N THR A 51 26.38 -17.02 10.34
CA THR A 51 27.60 -16.40 10.88
C THR A 51 27.31 -14.95 11.25
N ASP A 52 27.25 -14.72 12.56
CA ASP A 52 27.37 -13.42 13.19
C ASP A 52 28.65 -12.73 12.72
N GLN A 53 28.58 -11.50 12.21
CA GLN A 53 29.78 -10.71 11.92
C GLN A 53 29.79 -9.44 12.76
N ASP A 54 30.80 -9.46 13.63
CA ASP A 54 31.21 -8.42 14.54
C ASP A 54 31.64 -7.14 13.82
N PHE A 55 31.37 -6.05 14.52
CA PHE A 55 31.83 -4.70 14.26
C PHE A 55 33.35 -4.63 14.48
N ASP A 56 34.13 -4.31 13.45
CA ASP A 56 35.51 -3.87 13.68
C ASP A 56 35.91 -2.68 12.79
N THR A 57 36.55 -1.74 13.47
CA THR A 57 37.03 -0.45 12.97
C THR A 57 38.46 -0.63 12.49
N SER A 58 38.76 -0.21 11.25
CA SER A 58 40.11 0.19 10.89
C SER A 58 40.08 1.33 9.89
N THR A 59 40.47 2.49 10.40
CA THR A 59 40.99 3.65 9.68
C THR A 59 42.16 3.24 8.80
N ASP A 60 42.24 3.77 7.58
CA ASP A 60 43.49 4.27 7.00
C ASP A 60 43.17 5.28 5.88
N GLU A 61 43.88 6.40 5.94
CA GLU A 61 43.80 7.55 5.04
C GLU A 61 44.59 7.26 3.74
N ASP A 62 44.13 7.77 2.59
CA ASP A 62 44.85 8.78 1.81
C ASP A 62 44.42 8.89 0.32
N GLU A 63 44.52 10.13 -0.17
CA GLU A 63 44.68 10.60 -1.56
C GLU A 63 43.44 11.07 -2.37
N GLU A 64 43.22 12.39 -2.26
CA GLU A 64 42.70 13.37 -3.22
C GLU A 64 42.66 12.95 -4.72
N VAL A 65 41.49 13.04 -5.36
CA VAL A 65 41.35 13.59 -6.73
C VAL A 65 39.93 14.16 -6.94
N GLY A 66 39.85 15.46 -7.22
CA GLY A 66 39.09 15.96 -8.37
C GLY A 66 37.60 16.31 -8.21
N ARG A 67 37.40 17.61 -7.96
CA ARG A 67 36.48 18.47 -8.74
C ARG A 67 34.99 18.11 -8.71
N ASP A 68 34.34 18.80 -7.79
CA ASP A 68 32.96 19.31 -7.82
C ASP A 68 32.37 19.41 -9.24
N GLN A 69 31.52 18.43 -9.59
CA GLN A 69 30.52 18.57 -10.62
C GLN A 69 29.23 18.02 -10.04
N THR A 70 28.44 18.97 -9.56
CA THR A 70 27.00 18.87 -9.32
C THR A 70 26.38 17.93 -10.34
N SER A 71 26.11 16.71 -9.90
CA SER A 71 25.20 15.84 -10.61
C SER A 71 23.84 16.51 -10.50
N ASP A 72 23.49 17.24 -11.57
CA ASP A 72 22.10 17.55 -11.90
C ASP A 72 21.38 16.20 -11.94
N SER A 73 20.85 15.82 -10.77
CA SER A 73 19.79 14.85 -10.67
C SER A 73 18.70 15.42 -11.54
N LYS A 74 18.61 14.92 -12.78
CA LYS A 74 17.44 15.04 -13.63
C LYS A 74 16.30 14.49 -12.79
N GLY A 75 15.68 15.38 -12.02
CA GLY A 75 14.44 15.12 -11.35
C GLY A 75 13.53 14.61 -12.43
N SER A 76 12.99 13.42 -12.22
CA SER A 76 11.82 12.99 -12.97
C SER A 76 10.87 14.18 -12.99
N ASP A 77 10.54 14.70 -14.19
CA ASP A 77 9.56 15.75 -14.41
C ASP A 77 8.16 15.20 -14.06
N PHE A 78 7.97 14.88 -12.78
CA PHE A 78 6.70 14.52 -12.23
C PHE A 78 5.94 15.83 -12.06
N SER A 79 5.14 16.15 -13.06
CA SER A 79 4.18 17.23 -12.97
C SER A 79 2.98 16.75 -12.14
N LEU A 80 2.58 17.53 -11.14
CA LEU A 80 1.35 17.24 -10.43
C LEU A 80 0.16 17.35 -11.40
N PRO A 81 -0.84 16.47 -11.24
CA PRO A 81 -2.13 16.67 -11.87
C PRO A 81 -2.65 18.09 -11.56
N ASN A 82 -3.42 18.67 -12.47
CA ASN A 82 -3.96 20.02 -12.32
C ASN A 82 -5.50 20.00 -12.40
N GLY A 83 -6.12 21.05 -11.86
CA GLY A 83 -7.57 21.21 -11.86
C GLY A 83 -8.30 20.11 -11.08
N ASN A 84 -9.31 19.51 -11.71
CA ASN A 84 -10.20 18.53 -11.07
C ASN A 84 -9.49 17.21 -10.75
N TRP A 85 -8.51 16.79 -11.56
CA TRP A 85 -7.75 15.56 -11.32
C TRP A 85 -6.92 15.63 -10.04
N LEU A 86 -6.33 16.79 -9.74
CA LEU A 86 -5.61 17.02 -8.49
C LEU A 86 -6.55 16.83 -7.29
N ARG A 87 -7.71 17.49 -7.33
CA ARG A 87 -8.72 17.40 -6.26
C ARG A 87 -9.18 15.97 -6.05
N LEU A 88 -9.43 15.24 -7.14
CA LEU A 88 -9.83 13.84 -7.07
C LEU A 88 -8.72 12.96 -6.48
N SER A 89 -7.46 13.13 -6.91
CA SER A 89 -6.35 12.34 -6.37
C SER A 89 -6.11 12.62 -4.89
N GLU A 90 -6.17 13.88 -4.46
CA GLU A 90 -6.02 14.24 -3.06
C GLU A 90 -7.18 13.69 -2.22
N ALA A 91 -8.42 13.78 -2.71
CA ALA A 91 -9.59 13.23 -2.03
C ALA A 91 -9.54 11.70 -1.93
N LEU A 92 -9.08 11.01 -2.98
CA LEU A 92 -8.87 9.56 -2.96
C LEU A 92 -7.80 9.15 -1.97
N PHE A 93 -6.69 9.89 -1.90
CA PHE A 93 -5.65 9.63 -0.91
C PHE A 93 -6.16 9.88 0.51
N GLN A 94 -6.90 10.97 0.74
CA GLN A 94 -7.54 11.26 2.02
C GLN A 94 -8.48 10.12 2.43
N LEU A 95 -9.36 9.67 1.52
CA LEU A 95 -10.28 8.57 1.77
C LEU A 95 -9.53 7.28 2.10
N SER A 96 -8.48 6.96 1.34
CA SER A 96 -7.62 5.80 1.59
C SER A 96 -7.03 5.84 2.99
N MET A 97 -6.50 6.99 3.40
CA MET A 97 -5.95 7.18 4.75
C MET A 97 -7.03 7.12 5.84
N MET A 98 -8.27 7.54 5.57
CA MET A 98 -9.38 7.36 6.52
C MET A 98 -9.63 5.89 6.82
N PHE A 99 -9.53 5.00 5.82
CA PHE A 99 -9.66 3.56 6.06
C PHE A 99 -8.52 3.00 6.90
N TRP A 100 -7.28 3.43 6.64
CA TRP A 100 -6.10 2.96 7.38
C TRP A 100 -5.97 3.52 8.79
N THR A 101 -6.44 4.74 9.03
CA THR A 101 -6.37 5.43 10.33
C THR A 101 -7.63 5.25 11.17
N TYR A 102 -8.59 4.45 10.69
CA TYR A 102 -9.78 4.09 11.44
C TYR A 102 -9.41 3.50 12.81
N GLN A 103 -10.02 4.04 13.87
CA GLN A 103 -9.88 3.54 15.23
C GLN A 103 -11.27 3.58 15.87
N ASP A 104 -11.74 2.43 16.32
CA ASP A 104 -12.97 2.34 17.11
C ASP A 104 -12.66 2.56 18.60
N PRO A 105 -13.35 3.47 19.31
CA PRO A 105 -13.15 3.68 20.74
C PRO A 105 -13.34 2.43 21.60
N ALA A 106 -14.17 1.48 21.16
CA ALA A 106 -14.36 0.21 21.86
C ALA A 106 -13.30 -0.85 21.49
N GLY A 107 -12.36 -0.52 20.59
CA GLY A 107 -11.34 -1.44 20.10
C GLY A 107 -11.86 -2.51 19.15
N ASN A 108 -13.11 -2.40 18.67
CA ASN A 108 -13.68 -3.37 17.77
C ASN A 108 -13.41 -2.99 16.30
N MET A 109 -12.66 -3.85 15.62
CA MET A 109 -12.30 -3.65 14.22
C MET A 109 -13.37 -4.15 13.23
N SER A 110 -14.51 -4.65 13.71
CA SER A 110 -15.59 -5.22 12.87
C SER A 110 -16.32 -4.20 12.00
N SER A 111 -16.08 -2.90 12.17
CA SER A 111 -16.63 -1.85 11.31
C SER A 111 -15.58 -1.26 10.36
N SER A 112 -14.35 -1.77 10.41
CA SER A 112 -13.27 -1.31 9.55
C SER A 112 -13.44 -1.84 8.13
N THR A 113 -13.64 -0.93 7.17
CA THR A 113 -13.78 -1.26 5.75
C THR A 113 -12.59 -2.05 5.22
N ILE A 114 -11.36 -1.69 5.61
CA ILE A 114 -10.18 -2.37 5.11
C ILE A 114 -10.01 -3.77 5.70
N ILE A 115 -10.47 -4.00 6.93
CA ILE A 115 -10.51 -5.34 7.50
C ILE A 115 -11.54 -6.20 6.78
N HIS A 116 -12.71 -5.65 6.45
CA HIS A 116 -13.68 -6.37 5.60
C HIS A 116 -13.12 -6.69 4.23
N PHE A 117 -12.46 -5.73 3.58
CA PHE A 117 -11.77 -5.96 2.32
C PHE A 117 -10.73 -7.08 2.44
N THR A 118 -9.92 -7.06 3.50
CA THR A 118 -8.94 -8.12 3.79
C THR A 118 -9.61 -9.49 3.96
N ALA A 119 -10.75 -9.55 4.62
CA ALA A 119 -11.51 -10.79 4.78
C ALA A 119 -12.03 -11.34 3.44
N VAL A 120 -12.50 -10.45 2.56
CA VAL A 120 -12.97 -10.81 1.21
C VAL A 120 -11.80 -11.28 0.33
N MET A 121 -10.63 -10.64 0.42
CA MET A 121 -9.43 -11.10 -0.30
C MET A 121 -9.07 -12.54 0.05
N GLY A 122 -9.31 -12.98 1.29
CA GLY A 122 -9.07 -14.36 1.71
C GLY A 122 -9.97 -15.42 1.07
N ILE A 123 -10.96 -15.04 0.25
CA ILE A 123 -11.92 -15.94 -0.40
C ILE A 123 -11.62 -16.03 -1.90
N ARG A 124 -11.46 -17.26 -2.42
CA ARG A 124 -11.33 -17.50 -3.86
C ARG A 124 -12.65 -17.26 -4.58
N GLN A 125 -12.64 -16.40 -5.60
CA GLN A 125 -13.84 -16.04 -6.35
C GLN A 125 -14.49 -17.23 -7.07
N GLN A 126 -13.70 -18.14 -7.63
CA GLN A 126 -14.20 -19.23 -8.46
C GLN A 126 -14.80 -20.40 -7.66
N SER A 127 -14.22 -20.72 -6.50
CA SER A 127 -14.63 -21.87 -5.69
C SER A 127 -15.38 -21.48 -4.41
N LEU A 128 -15.45 -20.18 -4.10
CA LEU A 128 -15.93 -19.65 -2.81
C LEU A 128 -15.27 -20.31 -1.58
N ALA A 129 -14.10 -20.93 -1.78
CA ALA A 129 -13.31 -21.55 -0.74
C ALA A 129 -12.23 -20.58 -0.26
N PHE A 130 -11.80 -20.74 0.99
CA PHE A 130 -10.69 -19.94 1.52
C PHE A 130 -9.39 -20.20 0.74
N HIS A 131 -8.56 -19.17 0.62
CA HIS A 131 -7.18 -19.32 0.14
C HIS A 131 -6.40 -20.25 1.09
N SER A 132 -5.50 -21.06 0.52
CA SER A 132 -4.51 -21.78 1.33
C SER A 132 -3.68 -20.76 2.11
N ALA A 133 -3.24 -21.12 3.32
CA ALA A 133 -2.45 -20.25 4.19
C ALA A 133 -1.21 -19.66 3.48
N HIS A 134 -0.63 -20.39 2.51
CA HIS A 134 0.45 -19.91 1.67
C HIS A 134 0.06 -18.68 0.84
N ASN A 135 -1.03 -18.78 0.06
CA ASN A 135 -1.47 -17.69 -0.83
C ASN A 135 -1.99 -16.49 -0.03
N SER A 136 -2.70 -16.74 1.07
CA SER A 136 -3.16 -15.68 1.98
C SER A 136 -1.99 -14.89 2.59
N THR A 137 -0.84 -15.53 2.84
CA THR A 137 0.33 -14.85 3.39
C THR A 137 0.95 -13.86 2.40
N SER A 138 0.96 -14.19 1.11
CA SER A 138 1.46 -13.32 0.04
C SER A 138 0.56 -12.09 -0.14
N GLU A 139 -0.76 -12.30 -0.21
CA GLU A 139 -1.75 -11.23 -0.34
C GLU A 139 -1.72 -10.25 0.85
N LEU A 140 -1.68 -10.78 2.08
CA LEU A 140 -1.53 -9.97 3.28
C LEU A 140 -0.19 -9.22 3.30
N ALA A 141 0.89 -9.81 2.79
CA ALA A 141 2.17 -9.12 2.67
C ALA A 141 2.10 -7.94 1.69
N GLY A 142 1.44 -8.12 0.55
CA GLY A 142 1.19 -7.05 -0.41
C GLY A 142 0.37 -5.92 0.18
N LEU A 143 -0.71 -6.24 0.91
CA LEU A 143 -1.56 -5.24 1.56
C LEU A 143 -0.80 -4.46 2.65
N ILE A 144 0.03 -5.14 3.45
CA ILE A 144 0.93 -4.49 4.43
C ILE A 144 1.91 -3.56 3.72
N TRP A 145 2.47 -3.97 2.59
CA TRP A 145 3.41 -3.15 1.82
C TRP A 145 2.75 -1.86 1.31
N ILE A 146 1.56 -1.97 0.71
CA ILE A 146 0.77 -0.82 0.25
C ILE A 146 0.44 0.10 1.43
N GLY A 147 0.00 -0.46 2.56
CA GLY A 147 -0.27 0.31 3.78
C GLY A 147 0.95 1.12 4.24
N ARG A 148 2.15 0.51 4.24
CA ARG A 148 3.39 1.21 4.59
C ARG A 148 3.70 2.38 3.65
N LEU A 149 3.51 2.21 2.35
CA LEU A 149 3.72 3.27 1.38
C LEU A 149 2.75 4.44 1.60
N LEU A 150 1.46 4.14 1.84
CA LEU A 150 0.45 5.16 2.13
C LEU A 150 0.77 5.91 3.43
N PHE A 151 1.16 5.19 4.49
CA PHE A 151 1.57 5.82 5.74
C PHE A 151 2.86 6.64 5.63
N LEU A 152 3.77 6.28 4.74
CA LEU A 152 4.98 7.06 4.48
C LEU A 152 4.64 8.42 3.85
N GLU A 153 3.80 8.40 2.81
CA GLU A 153 3.30 9.64 2.18
C GLU A 153 2.46 10.47 3.17
N TYR A 154 1.64 9.82 4.01
CA TYR A 154 0.86 10.51 5.04
C TYR A 154 1.74 11.13 6.14
N ALA A 155 2.83 10.46 6.52
CA ALA A 155 3.74 10.95 7.54
C ALA A 155 4.57 12.13 7.03
N LEU A 156 5.09 12.03 5.80
CA LEU A 156 6.02 12.99 5.20
C LEU A 156 5.65 13.27 3.73
N PRO A 157 4.56 14.04 3.49
CA PRO A 157 4.16 14.42 2.14
C PRO A 157 5.27 15.14 1.38
N VAL A 158 5.55 14.73 0.14
CA VAL A 158 6.49 15.46 -0.72
C VAL A 158 5.91 16.80 -1.14
N TYR A 159 4.60 16.86 -1.36
CA TYR A 159 3.85 18.07 -1.70
C TYR A 159 2.77 18.34 -0.66
N SER A 160 2.38 19.60 -0.52
CA SER A 160 1.23 19.96 0.31
C SER A 160 -0.06 19.54 -0.38
N TYR A 161 -0.98 18.92 0.36
CA TYR A 161 -2.32 18.59 -0.12
C TYR A 161 -3.26 19.76 0.16
N SER A 162 -3.24 20.76 -0.73
CA SER A 162 -3.90 22.06 -0.51
C SER A 162 -5.37 22.10 -0.95
N THR A 163 -5.85 21.09 -1.66
CA THR A 163 -7.25 21.01 -2.08
C THR A 163 -8.16 20.39 -1.02
N LEU A 164 -7.57 19.78 0.01
CA LEU A 164 -8.27 19.21 1.16
C LEU A 164 -8.87 20.30 2.04
N VAL A 165 -9.97 19.97 2.73
CA VAL A 165 -10.57 20.88 3.74
C VAL A 165 -9.59 21.17 4.88
N TYR A 166 -8.81 20.15 5.28
CA TYR A 166 -7.70 20.28 6.21
C TYR A 166 -6.42 20.01 5.47
N GLU A 167 -5.69 21.07 5.14
CA GLU A 167 -4.45 20.98 4.38
C GLU A 167 -3.44 20.08 5.09
N TRP A 168 -2.84 19.15 4.34
CA TRP A 168 -1.71 18.37 4.84
C TRP A 168 -0.41 19.03 4.40
N PRO A 169 0.42 19.48 5.35
CA PRO A 169 1.61 20.23 5.01
C PRO A 169 2.69 19.30 4.43
N ARG A 170 3.51 19.88 3.55
CA ARG A 170 4.73 19.25 3.03
C ARG A 170 5.68 18.87 4.18
N ARG A 171 6.49 17.83 3.97
CA ARG A 171 7.49 17.31 4.92
C ARG A 171 8.43 18.38 5.52
N ASP A 172 8.77 19.41 4.76
CA ASP A 172 9.68 20.50 5.16
C ASP A 172 9.05 21.42 6.24
N HIS A 173 7.74 21.37 6.42
CA HIS A 173 7.05 22.14 7.45
C HIS A 173 7.20 21.54 8.85
N TYR A 174 7.51 20.23 8.95
CA TYR A 174 7.68 19.58 10.24
C TYR A 174 9.06 19.91 10.82
N PRO A 175 9.16 20.30 12.11
CA PRO A 175 10.45 20.61 12.74
C PRO A 175 11.46 19.45 12.71
N SER A 176 10.96 18.22 12.76
CA SER A 176 11.74 16.99 12.71
C SER A 176 10.96 15.92 11.96
N GLN A 177 11.43 15.57 10.77
CA GLN A 177 10.83 14.52 9.94
C GLN A 177 10.94 13.12 10.60
N PRO A 178 12.09 12.75 11.23
CA PRO A 178 12.19 11.48 11.95
C PRO A 178 11.19 11.36 13.11
N ASP A 179 11.00 12.42 13.91
CA ASP A 179 10.05 12.39 15.03
C ASP A 179 8.61 12.28 14.55
N ARG A 180 8.29 12.96 13.44
CA ARG A 180 6.96 12.86 12.80
C ARG A 180 6.69 11.43 12.33
N LEU A 181 7.66 10.81 11.64
CA LEU A 181 7.55 9.44 11.17
C LEU A 181 7.41 8.45 12.34
N ASP A 182 8.21 8.62 13.39
CA ASP A 182 8.15 7.77 14.58
C ASP A 182 6.82 7.88 15.32
N ALA A 183 6.25 9.08 15.42
CA ALA A 183 4.93 9.29 16.00
C ALA A 183 3.83 8.56 15.22
N ILE A 184 3.84 8.64 13.89
CA ILE A 184 2.88 7.92 13.04
C ILE A 184 3.09 6.40 13.16
N ARG A 185 4.34 5.96 13.13
CA ARG A 185 4.70 4.54 13.29
C ARG A 185 4.17 3.99 14.60
N LYS A 186 4.44 4.66 15.72
CA LYS A 186 3.98 4.24 17.06
C LYS A 186 2.46 4.19 17.17
N LYS A 187 1.77 5.11 16.50
CA LYS A 187 0.31 5.22 16.58
C LYS A 187 -0.42 4.17 15.72
N TYR A 188 0.10 3.85 14.53
CA TYR A 188 -0.65 3.07 13.54
C TYR A 188 0.05 1.82 13.02
N LEU A 189 1.39 1.74 13.05
CA LEU A 189 2.13 0.70 12.35
C LEU A 189 2.69 -0.40 13.26
N ILE A 190 2.53 -0.28 14.59
CA ILE A 190 3.04 -1.26 15.55
C ILE A 190 2.05 -2.41 15.74
N ARG A 191 2.55 -3.63 15.90
CA ARG A 191 1.73 -4.79 16.24
C ARG A 191 0.96 -4.58 17.55
N GLY A 192 -0.33 -4.93 17.59
CA GLY A 192 -1.16 -4.79 18.78
C GLY A 192 -1.65 -3.36 19.06
N CYS A 193 -1.39 -2.40 18.18
CA CYS A 193 -2.20 -1.19 18.16
C CYS A 193 -3.57 -1.55 17.58
N TYR A 194 -4.66 -1.12 18.24
CA TYR A 194 -6.05 -1.34 17.79
C TYR A 194 -6.34 -0.51 16.54
N THR A 195 -5.67 -0.86 15.45
CA THR A 195 -5.76 -0.21 14.13
C THR A 195 -5.82 -1.28 13.06
N PRO A 196 -6.37 -0.97 11.88
CA PRO A 196 -6.48 -1.94 10.81
C PRO A 196 -5.12 -2.55 10.41
N PHE A 197 -4.05 -1.75 10.43
CA PHE A 197 -2.72 -2.24 10.12
C PHE A 197 -2.20 -3.24 11.17
N GLY A 198 -2.42 -2.97 12.46
CA GLY A 198 -2.11 -3.89 13.56
C GLY A 198 -2.81 -5.24 13.40
N GLU A 199 -4.10 -5.21 13.06
CA GLU A 199 -4.92 -6.41 12.88
C GLU A 199 -4.46 -7.25 11.68
N ILE A 200 -4.08 -6.61 10.58
CA ILE A 200 -3.54 -7.30 9.39
C ILE A 200 -2.20 -7.97 9.72
N ILE A 201 -1.34 -7.34 10.55
CA ILE A 201 -0.09 -7.97 11.03
C ILE A 201 -0.40 -9.21 11.88
N GLU A 202 -1.36 -9.12 12.78
CA GLU A 202 -1.79 -10.25 13.61
C GLU A 202 -2.32 -11.39 12.76
N LEU A 203 -3.19 -11.09 11.79
CA LEU A 203 -3.75 -12.06 10.86
C LEU A 203 -2.66 -12.76 10.04
N LYS A 204 -1.67 -12.01 9.53
CA LYS A 204 -0.53 -12.59 8.80
C LYS A 204 0.30 -13.51 9.69
N ALA A 205 0.55 -13.13 10.94
CA ALA A 205 1.30 -13.97 11.88
C ALA A 205 0.54 -15.25 12.23
N PHE A 206 -0.78 -15.16 12.37
CA PHE A 206 -1.65 -16.32 12.56
C PHE A 206 -1.60 -17.26 11.34
N ALA A 207 -1.75 -16.74 10.12
CA ALA A 207 -1.65 -17.54 8.90
C ALA A 207 -0.28 -18.26 8.79
N LYS A 208 0.82 -17.56 9.12
CA LYS A 208 2.17 -18.16 9.16
C LYS A 208 2.27 -19.28 10.19
N SER A 209 1.59 -19.17 11.33
CA SER A 209 1.58 -20.22 12.36
C SER A 209 0.86 -21.50 11.89
N ILE A 210 -0.22 -21.33 11.12
CA ILE A 210 -0.95 -22.45 10.50
C ILE A 210 -0.07 -23.14 9.46
N PHE A 211 0.57 -22.37 8.58
CA PHE A 211 1.48 -22.90 7.57
C PHE A 211 2.61 -23.76 8.19
N LYS A 212 3.22 -23.28 9.28
CA LYS A 212 4.25 -24.06 10.00
C LYS A 212 3.73 -25.39 10.55
N ARG A 213 2.44 -25.48 10.88
CA ARG A 213 1.81 -26.69 11.43
C ARG A 213 1.37 -27.66 10.33
N GLU A 214 0.89 -27.15 9.20
CA GLU A 214 0.35 -27.96 8.10
C GLU A 214 1.41 -28.42 7.11
N GLY A 215 2.57 -27.75 7.06
CA GLY A 215 3.67 -28.08 6.16
C GLY A 215 3.40 -27.62 4.72
N ILE A 216 4.42 -27.72 3.86
CA ILE A 216 4.25 -27.53 2.42
C ILE A 216 3.36 -28.69 1.95
N PRO A 217 2.25 -28.47 1.21
CA PRO A 217 1.47 -29.56 0.65
C PRO A 217 2.42 -30.43 -0.16
N GLY A 218 2.67 -31.65 0.33
CA GLY A 218 3.51 -32.60 -0.37
C GLY A 218 2.92 -32.81 -1.76
N ASN A 219 3.73 -32.57 -2.78
CA ASN A 219 3.39 -32.95 -4.14
C ASN A 219 3.40 -34.49 -4.13
N LEU A 220 2.22 -35.10 -3.92
CA LEU A 220 2.04 -36.54 -4.10
C LEU A 220 1.93 -36.76 -5.60
N SER A 221 3.10 -36.92 -6.24
CA SER A 221 3.28 -37.51 -7.56
C SER A 221 2.95 -39.00 -7.52
#